data_AF-A0A0Q7BCC2-F1
#
_entry.id   AF-A0A0Q7BCC2-F1
#
_cell.length_a   1.000
_cell.length_b   1.000
_cell.length_c   1.000
_cell.angle_alpha   90.00
_cell.angle_beta   90.00
_cell.angle_gamma   90.00
#
_symmetry.space_group_name_H-M   'P 1'
#
loop_
_entity.id
_entity.type
_entity.pdbx_description
1 polymer ?
#
loop_
_entity_poly.entity_id
_entity_poly.type
_entity_poly.pdbx_seq_one_letter_code
_entity_poly.pdbx_strand_id
1 'polypeptide(L)'
;MPLPKPPAQRASRLEASDYSVTLTPSKTTARPATPASVAPAAAPVAAPTAEVLRLPTPSAPPAAGKQGAAGRSAAKAPATAPKRSRSKAAGAPKLFVLDTNVLMHDPMSLFRFEEHDIFLPMITLEELDGHKKGMTEVARNVRQVSRELDQLAASLKSSGIEEMAKGLSLASTGHREAEGKLFFQTELIDAPLPQGLPQGKADNQILGVVQALKERHTGREVVLVSKDINMRIKARALGLPAEDYRNDKTLEDSDLLYTGVQGLPSDFWERHGKTMESWQQGGTTFYRISGPLVPTLLINELVYLEAPGATPLYAKVTEITGKTAVLRTLKDYAHQKHAVWGVTARNREQNFALNLLMDPECDFITLTGTAGTGKTLMTLAAALSQVFDDRRYSEIIVTRVTVPVGEDIGFLPGTEEEKMGPWMGALDDNLEVLAKGGSTAGEWGRAATNDLVRSKIKIKSLNFMRGRTFLNKFVIIDEAQNLTPKQMKTLITRAGPGTKIVCLGNLAQIDTPYLTEGSSGLTFAVDRFKGWAHSGHVTLARGERSRLADFASEVL
;
A
#
# COMPACT_ATOMS: atom_id res chain seq x y z
N MET A 1 13.11 7.44 46.88
CA MET A 1 12.00 7.59 47.85
C MET A 1 11.34 6.22 48.04
N PRO A 2 10.75 5.91 49.20
CA PRO A 2 9.91 4.72 49.35
C PRO A 2 8.63 4.85 48.52
N LEU A 3 8.08 3.72 48.06
CA LEU A 3 6.83 3.68 47.31
C LEU A 3 5.61 3.93 48.21
N PRO A 4 4.52 4.53 47.70
CA PRO A 4 3.28 4.72 48.45
C PRO A 4 2.58 3.38 48.72
N LYS A 5 1.81 3.31 49.82
CA LYS A 5 1.03 2.11 50.17
C LYS A 5 -0.18 1.95 49.23
N PRO A 6 -0.58 0.71 48.88
CA PRO A 6 -1.76 0.46 48.04
C PRO A 6 -3.06 0.85 48.75
N PRO A 7 -4.12 1.21 47.98
CA PRO A 7 -5.42 1.61 48.54
C PRO A 7 -6.15 0.44 49.21
N ALA A 8 -6.81 0.72 50.34
CA ALA A 8 -7.43 -0.29 51.21
C ALA A 8 -8.89 -0.66 50.86
N GLN A 9 -9.43 -0.19 49.73
CA GLN A 9 -10.81 -0.44 49.29
C GLN A 9 -10.85 -0.82 47.82
N ARG A 10 -11.75 -1.74 47.44
CA ARG A 10 -12.04 -2.07 46.04
C ARG A 10 -12.94 -1.00 45.43
N ALA A 11 -12.70 -0.64 44.18
CA ALA A 11 -13.55 0.30 43.44
C ALA A 11 -14.97 -0.25 43.26
N SER A 12 -15.97 0.58 43.49
CA SER A 12 -17.37 0.33 43.11
C SER A 12 -17.55 0.47 41.60
N ARG A 13 -18.48 -0.29 41.02
CA ARG A 13 -18.98 0.00 39.67
C ARG A 13 -19.83 1.28 39.71
N LEU A 14 -19.75 2.07 38.64
CA LEU A 14 -20.68 3.16 38.36
C LEU A 14 -21.90 2.60 37.62
N GLU A 15 -23.07 3.22 37.82
CA GLU A 15 -24.33 2.80 37.21
C GLU A 15 -24.68 3.66 36.00
N ALA A 16 -25.60 3.19 35.16
CA ALA A 16 -25.95 3.85 33.89
C ALA A 16 -26.56 5.26 34.07
N SER A 17 -27.00 5.63 35.29
CA SER A 17 -27.46 6.97 35.68
C SER A 17 -26.38 8.04 35.60
N ASP A 18 -25.11 7.68 35.75
CA ASP A 18 -24.04 8.62 36.10
C ASP A 18 -23.52 9.42 34.88
N TYR A 19 -24.09 9.17 33.70
CA TYR A 19 -23.64 9.69 32.40
C TYR A 19 -24.57 10.75 31.77
N SER A 20 -25.72 11.08 32.37
CA SER A 20 -26.70 12.00 31.75
C SER A 20 -26.64 13.42 32.32
N VAL A 21 -25.79 14.29 31.76
CA VAL A 21 -25.85 15.74 31.97
C VAL A 21 -25.82 16.49 30.63
N THR A 22 -26.97 17.07 30.25
CA THR A 22 -27.13 17.89 29.05
C THR A 22 -26.55 19.29 29.25
N LEU A 23 -25.71 19.76 28.33
CA LEU A 23 -25.13 21.12 28.39
C LEU A 23 -25.87 22.10 27.48
N THR A 24 -26.51 23.10 28.11
CA THR A 24 -26.95 24.36 27.46
C THR A 24 -26.38 25.55 28.23
N PRO A 25 -25.89 26.61 27.55
CA PRO A 25 -25.10 27.66 28.19
C PRO A 25 -25.96 28.76 28.82
N SER A 26 -25.47 29.34 29.93
CA SER A 26 -25.96 30.61 30.46
C SER A 26 -24.82 31.49 30.96
N LYS A 27 -25.15 32.76 31.21
CA LYS A 27 -24.25 33.85 31.67
C LYS A 27 -24.12 33.75 33.22
N THR A 28 -23.36 34.56 33.98
CA THR A 28 -23.14 36.02 33.88
C THR A 28 -22.07 36.51 34.88
N THR A 29 -21.54 37.73 34.67
CA THR A 29 -20.97 38.69 35.66
C THR A 29 -19.77 38.33 36.56
N ALA A 30 -18.82 39.27 36.68
CA ALA A 30 -17.78 39.30 37.72
C ALA A 30 -17.35 40.75 38.08
N ARG A 31 -17.01 41.00 39.35
CA ARG A 31 -16.31 42.18 39.95
C ARG A 31 -16.19 41.95 41.47
N PRO A 32 -15.26 42.60 42.24
CA PRO A 32 -14.24 43.60 41.87
C PRO A 32 -12.89 42.88 41.51
N ALA A 33 -11.63 43.27 41.79
CA ALA A 33 -11.02 44.36 42.58
C ALA A 33 -9.61 44.76 42.07
N THR A 34 -8.75 45.27 42.98
CA THR A 34 -7.59 46.17 42.78
C THR A 34 -6.74 46.22 44.06
N PRO A 35 -5.48 46.74 44.04
CA PRO A 35 -4.68 47.30 42.92
C PRO A 35 -3.71 46.22 42.36
N ALA A 36 -2.61 46.44 41.64
CA ALA A 36 -1.84 47.62 41.18
C ALA A 36 -1.20 47.28 39.78
N SER A 37 -0.25 48.00 39.15
CA SER A 37 0.55 49.20 39.50
C SER A 37 1.06 49.92 38.22
N VAL A 38 1.91 50.94 38.38
CA VAL A 38 2.65 51.66 37.32
C VAL A 38 3.93 50.93 36.87
N ALA A 39 4.11 50.77 35.56
CA ALA A 39 5.34 51.14 34.82
C ALA A 39 5.05 51.28 33.29
N PRO A 40 5.89 51.96 32.46
CA PRO A 40 5.46 52.44 31.14
C PRO A 40 5.96 51.61 29.93
N ALA A 41 5.42 51.95 28.76
CA ALA A 41 5.53 51.18 27.50
C ALA A 41 6.62 51.70 26.53
N ALA A 42 6.89 50.89 25.49
CA ALA A 42 7.63 51.26 24.28
C ALA A 42 6.77 51.03 23.02
N ALA A 43 7.03 51.79 21.96
CA ALA A 43 6.22 51.82 20.74
C ALA A 43 6.54 50.67 19.74
N PRO A 44 5.58 50.28 18.87
CA PRO A 44 5.82 49.24 17.87
C PRO A 44 6.71 49.72 16.72
N VAL A 45 7.61 48.84 16.25
CA VAL A 45 8.43 49.06 15.04
C VAL A 45 7.73 48.44 13.84
N ALA A 46 7.72 49.14 12.70
CA ALA A 46 7.05 48.70 11.48
C ALA A 46 7.75 47.50 10.80
N ALA A 47 6.97 46.63 10.16
CA ALA A 47 7.48 45.52 9.37
C ALA A 47 7.84 45.98 7.93
N PRO A 48 9.00 45.55 7.37
CA PRO A 48 9.34 45.84 5.99
C PRO A 48 8.57 44.94 5.02
N THR A 49 7.98 45.54 3.98
CA THR A 49 7.39 44.83 2.84
C THR A 49 8.49 44.32 1.91
N ALA A 50 8.50 43.01 1.63
CA ALA A 50 9.39 42.43 0.63
C ALA A 50 8.75 42.48 -0.77
N GLU A 51 9.51 42.95 -1.78
CA GLU A 51 9.06 42.98 -3.17
C GLU A 51 9.03 41.60 -3.81
N VAL A 52 8.02 41.35 -4.66
CA VAL A 52 7.91 40.11 -5.45
C VAL A 52 8.51 40.32 -6.83
N LEU A 53 9.79 39.96 -6.99
CA LEU A 53 10.46 39.91 -8.28
C LEU A 53 9.76 38.91 -9.22
N ARG A 54 9.11 39.42 -10.26
CA ARG A 54 8.55 38.60 -11.34
C ARG A 54 9.62 38.27 -12.38
N LEU A 55 9.92 36.99 -12.55
CA LEU A 55 10.70 36.50 -13.69
C LEU A 55 9.82 36.39 -14.95
N PRO A 56 10.35 36.70 -16.15
CA PRO A 56 9.57 36.66 -17.40
C PRO A 56 9.37 35.23 -17.92
N THR A 57 8.20 34.97 -18.51
CA THR A 57 7.92 33.74 -19.26
C THR A 57 8.53 33.79 -20.66
N PRO A 58 9.17 32.70 -21.15
CA PRO A 58 9.61 32.61 -22.54
C PRO A 58 8.41 32.43 -23.49
N SER A 59 8.39 33.20 -24.58
CA SER A 59 7.39 33.11 -25.64
C SER A 59 7.72 32.02 -26.66
N ALA A 60 6.70 31.33 -27.18
CA ALA A 60 6.86 30.38 -28.27
C ALA A 60 6.90 31.10 -29.64
N PRO A 61 7.81 30.74 -30.56
CA PRO A 61 7.79 31.25 -31.94
C PRO A 61 6.66 30.59 -32.77
N PRO A 62 6.18 31.26 -33.84
CA PRO A 62 4.96 30.87 -34.54
C PRO A 62 5.14 29.75 -35.57
N ALA A 63 4.04 29.08 -35.91
CA ALA A 63 3.99 28.09 -36.99
C ALA A 63 4.04 28.76 -38.37
N ALA A 64 4.80 28.18 -39.30
CA ALA A 64 4.79 28.51 -40.72
C ALA A 64 4.52 27.23 -41.52
N GLY A 65 3.40 27.20 -42.25
CA GLY A 65 3.02 26.05 -43.08
C GLY A 65 3.51 26.18 -44.53
N LYS A 66 3.66 25.03 -45.20
CA LYS A 66 3.67 24.92 -46.67
C LYS A 66 2.87 23.70 -47.12
N GLN A 67 2.24 23.82 -48.28
CA GLN A 67 1.37 22.80 -48.87
C GLN A 67 2.10 21.98 -49.93
N GLY A 68 1.57 20.78 -50.19
CA GLY A 68 1.77 20.00 -51.42
C GLY A 68 2.85 18.92 -51.38
N ALA A 69 2.76 17.84 -52.16
CA ALA A 69 1.59 17.28 -52.84
C ALA A 69 1.94 15.85 -53.35
N ALA A 70 0.97 14.93 -53.31
CA ALA A 70 0.84 13.70 -54.12
C ALA A 70 2.03 12.70 -54.25
N GLY A 71 1.73 11.41 -54.01
CA GLY A 71 2.09 10.37 -55.00
C GLY A 71 2.72 9.04 -54.55
N ARG A 72 1.87 8.03 -54.24
CA ARG A 72 2.15 6.57 -54.29
C ARG A 72 3.21 6.07 -53.28
N SER A 73 3.16 4.86 -52.71
CA SER A 73 2.42 3.63 -53.04
C SER A 73 2.09 2.82 -51.77
N ALA A 74 1.25 1.78 -51.88
CA ALA A 74 0.89 0.92 -50.74
C ALA A 74 1.87 -0.25 -50.55
N ALA A 75 2.24 -0.53 -49.30
CA ALA A 75 2.92 -1.75 -48.87
C ALA A 75 2.31 -2.24 -47.54
N LYS A 76 2.22 -3.56 -47.34
CA LYS A 76 1.50 -4.17 -46.21
C LYS A 76 2.29 -4.05 -44.90
N ALA A 77 1.60 -3.75 -43.80
CA ALA A 77 2.13 -3.96 -42.46
C ALA A 77 2.20 -5.48 -42.15
N PRO A 78 3.27 -5.98 -41.49
CA PRO A 78 3.33 -7.34 -40.98
C PRO A 78 2.39 -7.52 -39.77
N ALA A 79 1.86 -8.73 -39.60
CA ALA A 79 0.78 -8.99 -38.65
C ALA A 79 1.24 -8.96 -37.17
N THR A 80 0.35 -8.48 -36.29
CA THR A 80 0.49 -8.61 -34.85
C THR A 80 0.39 -10.07 -34.41
N ALA A 81 1.33 -10.52 -33.58
CA ALA A 81 1.25 -11.81 -32.89
C ALA A 81 -0.04 -11.89 -32.02
N PRO A 82 -0.61 -13.08 -31.81
CA PRO A 82 -1.98 -13.20 -31.34
C PRO A 82 -2.13 -12.78 -29.87
N LYS A 83 -3.07 -11.85 -29.62
CA LYS A 83 -3.74 -11.80 -28.31
C LYS A 83 -4.38 -13.17 -28.07
N ARG A 84 -4.13 -13.79 -26.92
CA ARG A 84 -4.92 -14.95 -26.46
C ARG A 84 -6.35 -14.47 -26.20
N SER A 85 -7.23 -14.61 -27.18
CA SER A 85 -8.67 -14.53 -26.93
C SER A 85 -9.04 -15.67 -25.99
N ARG A 86 -9.55 -15.35 -24.79
CA ARG A 86 -10.46 -16.26 -24.11
C ARG A 86 -11.57 -16.57 -25.10
N SER A 87 -11.87 -17.84 -25.32
CA SER A 87 -12.91 -18.25 -26.26
C SER A 87 -14.25 -17.74 -25.73
N LYS A 88 -14.91 -16.81 -26.44
CA LYS A 88 -16.31 -16.48 -26.16
C LYS A 88 -17.12 -17.77 -26.25
N ALA A 89 -17.58 -18.27 -25.11
CA ALA A 89 -18.45 -19.42 -25.05
C ALA A 89 -19.79 -19.02 -25.70
N ALA A 90 -20.19 -19.70 -26.76
CA ALA A 90 -21.33 -19.32 -27.59
C ALA A 90 -22.69 -19.68 -26.94
N GLY A 91 -22.89 -19.24 -25.70
CA GLY A 91 -24.16 -19.33 -24.97
C GLY A 91 -24.94 -18.01 -25.02
N ALA A 92 -26.22 -18.05 -24.65
CA ALA A 92 -26.97 -16.85 -24.30
C ALA A 92 -26.35 -16.21 -23.03
N PRO A 93 -26.36 -14.86 -22.90
CA PRO A 93 -25.77 -14.21 -21.73
C PRO A 93 -26.48 -14.64 -20.44
N LYS A 94 -25.71 -14.97 -19.38
CA LYS A 94 -26.29 -15.32 -18.06
C LYS A 94 -26.98 -14.11 -17.40
N LEU A 95 -27.81 -14.37 -16.40
CA LEU A 95 -28.31 -13.36 -15.45
C LEU A 95 -27.73 -13.65 -14.06
N PHE A 96 -26.86 -12.79 -13.57
CA PHE A 96 -26.24 -12.92 -12.26
C PHE A 96 -27.00 -12.12 -11.20
N VAL A 97 -27.57 -12.83 -10.23
CA VAL A 97 -28.14 -12.21 -9.02
C VAL A 97 -27.01 -12.01 -8.02
N LEU A 98 -26.76 -10.78 -7.59
CA LEU A 98 -25.66 -10.48 -6.66
C LEU A 98 -26.12 -10.47 -5.21
N ASP A 99 -25.30 -11.08 -4.35
CA ASP A 99 -25.31 -10.90 -2.91
C ASP A 99 -24.70 -9.54 -2.52
N THR A 100 -25.30 -8.86 -1.53
CA THR A 100 -24.80 -7.61 -0.94
C THR A 100 -23.31 -7.70 -0.56
N ASN A 101 -22.83 -8.84 -0.07
CA ASN A 101 -21.42 -9.02 0.29
C ASN A 101 -20.47 -8.84 -0.92
N VAL A 102 -20.91 -9.14 -2.14
CA VAL A 102 -20.12 -8.89 -3.36
C VAL A 102 -19.91 -7.38 -3.53
N LEU A 103 -20.98 -6.60 -3.43
CA LEU A 103 -20.99 -5.14 -3.55
C LEU A 103 -20.21 -4.46 -2.41
N MET A 104 -20.37 -4.95 -1.18
CA MET A 104 -19.69 -4.43 0.02
C MET A 104 -18.18 -4.65 0.02
N HIS A 105 -17.71 -5.76 -0.54
CA HIS A 105 -16.28 -6.07 -0.61
C HIS A 105 -15.61 -5.67 -1.94
N ASP A 106 -16.36 -5.31 -2.99
CA ASP A 106 -15.80 -4.89 -4.27
C ASP A 106 -16.72 -3.89 -4.99
N PRO A 107 -16.43 -2.58 -4.92
CA PRO A 107 -17.33 -1.55 -5.43
C PRO A 107 -17.39 -1.48 -6.95
N MET A 108 -16.52 -2.20 -7.67
CA MET A 108 -16.53 -2.28 -9.13
C MET A 108 -17.13 -3.60 -9.65
N SER A 109 -17.67 -4.44 -8.77
CA SER A 109 -18.24 -5.76 -9.13
C SER A 109 -19.35 -5.67 -10.16
N LEU A 110 -20.15 -4.59 -10.14
CA LEU A 110 -21.17 -4.28 -11.16
C LEU A 110 -20.64 -4.20 -12.60
N PHE A 111 -19.32 -4.12 -12.82
CA PHE A 111 -18.72 -3.92 -14.13
C PHE A 111 -17.78 -5.07 -14.56
N ARG A 112 -17.88 -6.26 -13.94
CA ARG A 112 -16.98 -7.40 -14.20
C ARG A 112 -17.67 -8.69 -14.66
N PHE A 113 -18.85 -8.57 -15.26
CA PHE A 113 -19.62 -9.71 -15.79
C PHE A 113 -19.64 -9.75 -17.33
N GLU A 114 -18.74 -9.01 -17.99
CA GLU A 114 -18.54 -8.97 -19.46
C GLU A 114 -19.88 -8.72 -20.21
N GLU A 115 -20.35 -9.63 -21.07
CA GLU A 115 -21.65 -9.53 -21.77
C GLU A 115 -22.88 -10.00 -20.95
N HIS A 116 -22.72 -10.35 -19.68
CA HIS A 116 -23.79 -10.91 -18.86
C HIS A 116 -24.53 -9.83 -18.07
N ASP A 117 -25.84 -10.02 -17.85
CA ASP A 117 -26.66 -9.07 -17.11
C ASP A 117 -26.62 -9.34 -15.61
N ILE A 118 -26.89 -8.30 -14.84
CA ILE A 118 -26.84 -8.28 -13.38
C ILE A 118 -28.24 -7.97 -12.84
N PHE A 119 -28.65 -8.65 -11.78
CA PHE A 119 -29.89 -8.39 -11.06
C PHE A 119 -29.62 -8.09 -9.58
N LEU A 120 -30.20 -7.01 -9.07
CA LEU A 120 -30.15 -6.63 -7.66
C LEU A 120 -31.53 -6.81 -6.98
N PRO A 121 -31.67 -7.78 -6.04
CA PRO A 121 -32.81 -7.86 -5.14
C PRO A 121 -32.93 -6.60 -4.27
N MET A 122 -34.15 -6.16 -3.93
CA MET A 122 -34.35 -4.92 -3.16
C MET A 122 -33.66 -4.93 -1.79
N ILE A 123 -33.65 -6.09 -1.12
CA ILE A 123 -32.96 -6.29 0.16
C ILE A 123 -31.46 -5.94 0.10
N THR A 124 -30.80 -6.11 -1.07
CA THR A 124 -29.39 -5.72 -1.22
C THR A 124 -29.19 -4.20 -1.16
N LEU A 125 -30.17 -3.41 -1.59
CA LEU A 125 -30.12 -1.94 -1.48
C LEU A 125 -30.40 -1.48 -0.04
N GLU A 126 -31.28 -2.19 0.67
CA GLU A 126 -31.57 -1.94 2.09
C GLU A 126 -30.35 -2.23 2.98
N GLU A 127 -29.70 -3.38 2.78
CA GLU A 127 -28.45 -3.72 3.48
C GLU A 127 -27.30 -2.75 3.13
N LEU A 128 -27.19 -2.33 1.85
CA LEU A 128 -26.23 -1.29 1.47
C LEU A 128 -26.48 0.02 2.23
N ASP A 129 -27.71 0.54 2.34
CA ASP A 129 -27.93 1.77 3.11
C ASP A 129 -27.66 1.60 4.62
N GLY A 130 -27.97 0.42 5.17
CA GLY A 130 -27.58 0.02 6.53
C GLY A 130 -26.07 0.12 6.77
N HIS A 131 -25.26 -0.43 5.85
CA HIS A 131 -23.79 -0.46 5.96
C HIS A 131 -23.07 0.82 5.48
N LYS A 132 -23.82 1.85 5.08
CA LYS A 132 -23.30 3.14 4.54
C LYS A 132 -22.65 4.04 5.59
N LYS A 133 -22.95 3.79 6.88
CA LYS A 133 -22.54 4.61 8.03
C LYS A 133 -21.17 4.18 8.57
N GLY A 134 -20.40 5.14 9.09
CA GLY A 134 -19.08 4.90 9.68
C GLY A 134 -17.88 5.13 8.74
N MET A 135 -16.72 4.63 9.15
CA MET A 135 -15.41 4.93 8.54
C MET A 135 -14.64 3.68 8.05
N THR A 136 -15.29 2.52 8.04
CA THR A 136 -14.72 1.23 7.58
C THR A 136 -14.54 1.17 6.06
N GLU A 137 -13.73 0.22 5.57
CA GLU A 137 -13.63 -0.09 4.14
C GLU A 137 -14.99 -0.50 3.56
N VAL A 138 -15.76 -1.36 4.25
CA VAL A 138 -17.12 -1.72 3.85
C VAL A 138 -17.97 -0.47 3.65
N ALA A 139 -18.02 0.44 4.63
CA ALA A 139 -18.76 1.70 4.49
C ALA A 139 -18.20 2.61 3.38
N ARG A 140 -16.91 2.51 3.02
CA ARG A 140 -16.30 3.22 1.88
C ARG A 140 -16.78 2.62 0.55
N ASN A 141 -16.72 1.30 0.40
CA ASN A 141 -17.15 0.56 -0.79
C ASN A 141 -18.64 0.74 -1.04
N VAL A 142 -19.47 0.58 -0.01
CA VAL A 142 -20.92 0.88 -0.02
C VAL A 142 -21.19 2.27 -0.58
N ARG A 143 -20.50 3.31 -0.05
CA ARG A 143 -20.64 4.70 -0.54
C ARG A 143 -20.11 4.92 -1.96
N GLN A 144 -19.27 4.03 -2.48
CA GLN A 144 -18.86 4.04 -3.88
C GLN A 144 -19.94 3.36 -4.75
N VAL A 145 -20.39 2.15 -4.40
CA VAL A 145 -21.51 1.45 -5.06
C VAL A 145 -22.75 2.33 -5.13
N SER A 146 -23.14 3.02 -4.05
CA SER A 146 -24.27 3.96 -4.06
C SER A 146 -24.12 5.06 -5.12
N ARG A 147 -22.89 5.51 -5.42
CA ARG A 147 -22.64 6.55 -6.45
C ARG A 147 -22.63 5.98 -7.86
N GLU A 148 -22.15 4.74 -8.05
CA GLU A 148 -22.22 4.09 -9.36
C GLU A 148 -23.68 3.77 -9.71
N LEU A 149 -24.47 3.31 -8.74
CA LEU A 149 -25.92 3.11 -8.88
C LEU A 149 -26.67 4.42 -9.17
N ASP A 150 -26.32 5.52 -8.48
CA ASP A 150 -26.89 6.86 -8.70
C ASP A 150 -26.55 7.41 -10.11
N GLN A 151 -25.29 7.27 -10.56
CA GLN A 151 -24.88 7.62 -11.92
C GLN A 151 -25.57 6.76 -13.00
N LEU A 152 -25.71 5.45 -12.77
CA LEU A 152 -26.44 4.57 -13.67
C LEU A 152 -27.93 4.98 -13.73
N ALA A 153 -28.57 5.26 -12.59
CA ALA A 153 -29.96 5.72 -12.52
C ALA A 153 -30.16 7.08 -13.21
N ALA A 154 -29.19 7.99 -13.12
CA ALA A 154 -29.20 9.28 -13.82
C ALA A 154 -29.14 9.18 -15.36
N SER A 155 -28.95 7.97 -15.92
CA SER A 155 -29.08 7.73 -17.37
C SER A 155 -30.52 7.48 -17.85
N LEU A 156 -31.48 7.31 -16.93
CA LEU A 156 -32.91 7.17 -17.24
C LEU A 156 -33.48 8.48 -17.81
N LYS A 157 -34.37 8.36 -18.80
CA LYS A 157 -35.03 9.49 -19.47
C LYS A 157 -36.37 9.85 -18.81
N SER A 158 -36.98 8.92 -18.08
CA SER A 158 -38.16 9.18 -17.25
C SER A 158 -38.16 8.36 -15.95
N SER A 159 -38.79 8.91 -14.92
CA SER A 159 -38.91 8.25 -13.61
C SER A 159 -40.11 7.30 -13.60
N GLY A 160 -39.92 6.07 -14.12
CA GLY A 160 -41.00 5.08 -14.22
C GLY A 160 -40.54 3.63 -14.03
N ILE A 161 -41.39 2.82 -13.41
CA ILE A 161 -41.16 1.37 -13.16
C ILE A 161 -40.89 0.65 -14.49
N GLU A 162 -41.64 0.99 -15.54
CA GLU A 162 -41.45 0.45 -16.89
C GLU A 162 -40.10 0.79 -17.52
N GLU A 163 -39.40 1.84 -17.09
CA GLU A 163 -38.06 2.17 -17.61
C GLU A 163 -36.97 1.43 -16.82
N MET A 164 -37.11 1.32 -15.50
CA MET A 164 -36.23 0.46 -14.69
C MET A 164 -36.31 -1.02 -15.10
N ALA A 165 -37.50 -1.51 -15.46
CA ALA A 165 -37.71 -2.87 -15.96
C ALA A 165 -36.98 -3.17 -17.29
N LYS A 166 -36.56 -2.14 -18.06
CA LYS A 166 -35.80 -2.31 -19.32
C LYS A 166 -34.29 -2.52 -19.10
N GLY A 167 -33.81 -2.32 -17.87
CA GLY A 167 -32.41 -2.49 -17.45
C GLY A 167 -31.49 -1.35 -17.88
N LEU A 168 -30.65 -0.87 -16.96
CA LEU A 168 -29.67 0.19 -17.19
C LEU A 168 -28.42 -0.39 -17.88
N SER A 169 -27.86 0.27 -18.90
CA SER A 169 -26.62 -0.24 -19.54
C SER A 169 -25.40 0.05 -18.67
N LEU A 170 -24.63 -0.99 -18.33
CA LEU A 170 -23.45 -0.88 -17.46
C LEU A 170 -22.31 -0.07 -18.11
N ALA A 171 -22.17 -0.12 -19.44
CA ALA A 171 -21.23 0.70 -20.19
C ALA A 171 -21.50 2.21 -20.14
N SER A 172 -22.70 2.65 -19.71
CA SER A 172 -23.12 4.07 -19.78
C SER A 172 -22.28 5.01 -18.91
N THR A 173 -21.74 4.54 -17.79
CA THR A 173 -20.85 5.31 -16.90
C THR A 173 -19.38 5.30 -17.35
N GLY A 174 -19.08 4.72 -18.53
CA GLY A 174 -17.75 4.70 -19.14
C GLY A 174 -17.05 3.33 -19.11
N HIS A 175 -17.63 2.34 -18.42
CA HIS A 175 -17.12 0.97 -18.34
C HIS A 175 -17.41 0.16 -19.61
N ARG A 176 -16.74 0.52 -20.71
CA ARG A 176 -16.93 -0.06 -22.06
C ARG A 176 -16.76 -1.58 -22.17
N GLU A 177 -16.18 -2.22 -21.17
CA GLU A 177 -15.95 -3.68 -21.09
C GLU A 177 -17.15 -4.42 -20.45
N ALA A 178 -18.10 -3.70 -19.84
CA ALA A 178 -19.35 -4.23 -19.31
C ALA A 178 -20.47 -4.04 -20.34
N GLU A 179 -20.57 -4.96 -21.31
CA GLU A 179 -21.54 -4.92 -22.41
C GLU A 179 -22.99 -5.18 -21.93
N GLY A 180 -23.16 -5.82 -20.75
CA GLY A 180 -24.46 -6.15 -20.15
C GLY A 180 -25.23 -4.98 -19.50
N LYS A 181 -26.34 -5.34 -18.84
CA LYS A 181 -27.27 -4.45 -18.14
C LYS A 181 -27.43 -4.75 -16.66
N LEU A 182 -27.80 -3.74 -15.90
CA LEU A 182 -28.24 -3.81 -14.51
C LEU A 182 -29.77 -3.74 -14.42
N PHE A 183 -30.37 -4.75 -13.79
CA PHE A 183 -31.78 -4.82 -13.43
C PHE A 183 -31.96 -4.74 -11.92
N PHE A 184 -33.11 -4.22 -11.50
CA PHE A 184 -33.53 -4.19 -10.09
C PHE A 184 -34.83 -4.97 -9.92
N GLN A 185 -35.07 -5.46 -8.71
CA GLN A 185 -36.36 -6.00 -8.34
C GLN A 185 -37.43 -4.90 -8.27
N THR A 186 -38.25 -4.80 -9.32
CA THR A 186 -39.39 -3.86 -9.40
C THR A 186 -40.71 -4.42 -8.86
N GLU A 187 -40.76 -5.72 -8.52
CA GLU A 187 -41.97 -6.43 -8.09
C GLU A 187 -41.74 -7.13 -6.74
N LEU A 188 -42.83 -7.34 -5.99
CA LEU A 188 -42.84 -8.29 -4.88
C LEU A 188 -42.75 -9.71 -5.47
N ILE A 189 -41.66 -10.39 -5.14
CA ILE A 189 -41.36 -11.75 -5.60
C ILE A 189 -41.48 -12.67 -4.38
N ASP A 190 -42.67 -13.22 -4.18
CA ASP A 190 -42.98 -14.10 -3.05
C ASP A 190 -42.83 -15.57 -3.47
N ALA A 191 -41.59 -16.07 -3.40
CA ALA A 191 -41.23 -17.42 -3.80
C ALA A 191 -41.27 -18.37 -2.58
N PRO A 192 -42.08 -19.44 -2.59
CA PRO A 192 -42.20 -20.36 -1.46
C PRO A 192 -40.95 -21.23 -1.31
N LEU A 193 -40.01 -20.78 -0.48
CA LEU A 193 -38.86 -21.59 -0.08
C LEU A 193 -39.31 -22.82 0.75
N PRO A 194 -38.56 -23.95 0.69
CA PRO A 194 -38.86 -25.13 1.49
C PRO A 194 -38.93 -24.84 3.00
N GLN A 195 -39.86 -25.53 3.68
CA GLN A 195 -40.27 -25.29 5.08
C GLN A 195 -39.16 -25.43 6.15
N GLY A 196 -37.93 -25.81 5.76
CA GLY A 196 -36.78 -25.87 6.66
C GLY A 196 -35.94 -24.59 6.77
N LEU A 197 -36.20 -23.56 5.95
CA LEU A 197 -35.45 -22.29 5.99
C LEU A 197 -36.17 -21.22 6.84
N PRO A 198 -35.47 -20.55 7.79
CA PRO A 198 -36.07 -19.46 8.57
C PRO A 198 -36.54 -18.30 7.67
N GLN A 199 -37.83 -17.99 7.71
CA GLN A 199 -38.38 -16.82 7.03
C GLN A 199 -37.82 -15.51 7.63
N GLY A 200 -37.70 -14.46 6.82
CA GLY A 200 -37.29 -13.12 7.26
C GLY A 200 -35.79 -12.85 7.40
N LYS A 201 -34.89 -13.79 7.04
CA LYS A 201 -33.46 -13.48 6.87
C LYS A 201 -33.16 -13.00 5.45
N ALA A 202 -32.33 -11.96 5.32
CA ALA A 202 -31.97 -11.34 4.04
C ALA A 202 -31.40 -12.33 3.01
N ASP A 203 -30.46 -13.18 3.43
CA ASP A 203 -29.88 -14.21 2.56
C ASP A 203 -30.92 -15.24 2.08
N ASN A 204 -32.00 -15.46 2.82
CA ASN A 204 -33.11 -16.30 2.36
C ASN A 204 -34.06 -15.55 1.40
N GLN A 205 -34.25 -14.23 1.57
CA GLN A 205 -34.99 -13.41 0.60
C GLN A 205 -34.26 -13.36 -0.75
N ILE A 206 -32.92 -13.23 -0.75
CA ILE A 206 -32.09 -13.32 -1.96
C ILE A 206 -32.29 -14.67 -2.66
N LEU A 207 -32.27 -15.78 -1.91
CA LEU A 207 -32.50 -17.13 -2.47
C LEU A 207 -33.91 -17.28 -3.08
N GLY A 208 -34.94 -16.71 -2.47
CA GLY A 208 -36.29 -16.68 -3.03
C GLY A 208 -36.36 -15.92 -4.36
N VAL A 209 -35.70 -14.77 -4.45
CA VAL A 209 -35.61 -13.98 -5.69
C VAL A 209 -34.88 -14.76 -6.80
N VAL A 210 -33.78 -15.47 -6.48
CA VAL A 210 -33.08 -16.34 -7.44
C VAL A 210 -33.99 -17.46 -7.97
N GLN A 211 -34.76 -18.12 -7.09
CA GLN A 211 -35.68 -19.20 -7.50
C GLN A 211 -36.77 -18.69 -8.46
N ALA A 212 -37.46 -17.61 -8.12
CA ALA A 212 -38.52 -17.09 -8.99
C ALA A 212 -37.99 -16.46 -10.29
N LEU A 213 -36.77 -15.89 -10.31
CA LEU A 213 -36.12 -15.47 -11.56
C LEU A 213 -35.81 -16.67 -12.45
N LYS A 214 -35.32 -17.77 -11.88
CA LYS A 214 -35.06 -19.04 -12.58
C LYS A 214 -36.35 -19.65 -13.17
N GLU A 215 -37.49 -19.51 -12.48
CA GLU A 215 -38.81 -19.91 -12.98
C GLU A 215 -39.34 -18.98 -14.09
N ARG A 216 -39.18 -17.65 -13.94
CA ARG A 216 -39.60 -16.63 -14.92
C ARG A 216 -38.76 -16.62 -16.20
N HIS A 217 -37.50 -17.06 -16.14
CA HIS A 217 -36.53 -16.98 -17.25
C HIS A 217 -36.06 -18.36 -17.74
N THR A 218 -37.00 -19.24 -18.12
CA THR A 218 -36.72 -20.60 -18.61
C THR A 218 -35.75 -20.69 -19.80
N GLY A 219 -35.60 -19.62 -20.58
CA GLY A 219 -34.63 -19.52 -21.69
C GLY A 219 -33.25 -18.96 -21.33
N ARG A 220 -32.94 -18.74 -20.04
CA ARG A 220 -31.70 -18.09 -19.59
C ARG A 220 -31.17 -18.73 -18.30
N GLU A 221 -29.85 -18.89 -18.20
CA GLU A 221 -29.24 -19.34 -16.94
C GLU A 221 -29.26 -18.19 -15.91
N VAL A 222 -29.92 -18.43 -14.78
CA VAL A 222 -29.95 -17.52 -13.62
C VAL A 222 -29.03 -18.08 -12.54
N VAL A 223 -28.06 -17.29 -12.11
CA VAL A 223 -26.98 -17.72 -11.21
C VAL A 223 -26.84 -16.76 -10.04
N LEU A 224 -26.79 -17.29 -8.82
CA LEU A 224 -26.43 -16.51 -7.63
C LEU A 224 -24.91 -16.34 -7.55
N VAL A 225 -24.45 -15.12 -7.31
CA VAL A 225 -23.03 -14.80 -7.11
C VAL A 225 -22.84 -14.23 -5.70
N SER A 226 -22.04 -14.94 -4.90
CA SER A 226 -21.81 -14.60 -3.48
C SER A 226 -20.37 -14.87 -3.07
N LYS A 227 -19.89 -14.12 -2.07
CA LYS A 227 -18.65 -14.42 -1.36
C LYS A 227 -18.85 -15.39 -0.20
N ASP A 228 -20.00 -15.34 0.48
CA ASP A 228 -20.28 -16.24 1.59
C ASP A 228 -20.39 -17.70 1.11
N ILE A 229 -19.76 -18.61 1.86
CA ILE A 229 -19.83 -20.04 1.60
C ILE A 229 -21.19 -20.61 2.04
N ASN A 230 -21.81 -20.05 3.08
CA ASN A 230 -23.08 -20.55 3.62
C ASN A 230 -24.24 -20.25 2.66
N MET A 231 -24.32 -19.02 2.12
CA MET A 231 -25.30 -18.67 1.08
C MET A 231 -25.16 -19.57 -0.15
N ARG A 232 -23.94 -19.86 -0.60
CA ARG A 232 -23.69 -20.78 -1.73
C ARG A 232 -24.04 -22.24 -1.41
N ILE A 233 -23.83 -22.70 -0.18
CA ILE A 233 -24.27 -24.03 0.28
C ILE A 233 -25.81 -24.11 0.31
N LYS A 234 -26.50 -23.10 0.86
CA LYS A 234 -27.97 -23.01 0.84
C LYS A 234 -28.51 -23.05 -0.59
N ALA A 235 -27.95 -22.26 -1.50
CA ALA A 235 -28.36 -22.23 -2.90
C ALA A 235 -28.24 -23.61 -3.56
N ARG A 236 -27.11 -24.30 -3.37
CA ARG A 236 -26.89 -25.66 -3.89
C ARG A 236 -27.86 -26.68 -3.29
N ALA A 237 -28.17 -26.57 -1.99
CA ALA A 237 -29.19 -27.41 -1.35
C ALA A 237 -30.62 -27.16 -1.87
N LEU A 238 -30.89 -25.98 -2.44
CA LEU A 238 -32.14 -25.64 -3.15
C LEU A 238 -32.12 -25.95 -4.66
N GLY A 239 -31.02 -26.51 -5.20
CA GLY A 239 -30.86 -26.73 -6.64
C GLY A 239 -30.72 -25.43 -7.45
N LEU A 240 -30.29 -24.35 -6.82
CA LEU A 240 -29.99 -23.07 -7.47
C LEU A 240 -28.53 -23.03 -7.93
N PRO A 241 -28.23 -22.61 -9.18
CA PRO A 241 -26.86 -22.36 -9.61
C PRO A 241 -26.23 -21.26 -8.73
N ALA A 242 -25.04 -21.54 -8.18
CA ALA A 242 -24.34 -20.62 -7.28
C ALA A 242 -22.83 -20.65 -7.48
N GLU A 243 -22.31 -19.52 -7.94
CA GLU A 243 -20.92 -19.26 -8.27
C GLU A 243 -20.24 -18.40 -7.19
N ASP A 244 -18.91 -18.53 -7.11
CA ASP A 244 -18.03 -17.82 -6.20
C ASP A 244 -17.70 -16.46 -6.81
N TYR A 245 -17.85 -15.32 -6.10
CA TYR A 245 -17.33 -14.06 -6.62
C TYR A 245 -15.79 -14.03 -6.54
N ARG A 246 -15.17 -14.62 -7.56
CA ARG A 246 -13.74 -14.55 -7.81
C ARG A 246 -13.47 -13.34 -8.68
N ASN A 247 -12.87 -12.34 -8.07
CA ASN A 247 -12.21 -11.29 -8.81
C ASN A 247 -11.02 -11.93 -9.55
N ASP A 248 -10.92 -11.80 -10.87
CA ASP A 248 -9.81 -12.36 -11.66
C ASP A 248 -8.47 -11.58 -11.48
N LYS A 249 -8.39 -10.80 -10.39
CA LYS A 249 -7.16 -10.29 -9.75
C LYS A 249 -6.88 -10.96 -8.38
N THR A 250 -7.44 -12.14 -8.12
CA THR A 250 -7.02 -13.02 -7.02
C THR A 250 -6.53 -14.34 -7.59
N LEU A 251 -5.64 -14.23 -8.57
CA LEU A 251 -4.73 -15.29 -9.00
C LEU A 251 -3.35 -14.93 -8.43
N GLU A 252 -2.96 -15.59 -7.33
CA GLU A 252 -1.55 -15.80 -6.96
C GLU A 252 -0.67 -14.51 -6.92
N ASP A 253 -1.22 -13.43 -6.34
CA ASP A 253 -0.61 -12.08 -6.34
C ASP A 253 0.80 -12.00 -5.71
N SER A 254 1.17 -12.91 -4.80
CA SER A 254 2.49 -12.93 -4.12
C SER A 254 3.66 -13.00 -5.10
N ASP A 255 3.49 -13.81 -6.15
CA ASP A 255 4.52 -14.08 -7.16
C ASP A 255 4.48 -13.03 -8.30
N LEU A 256 3.47 -12.17 -8.29
CA LEU A 256 3.28 -11.03 -9.20
C LEU A 256 3.74 -9.69 -8.60
N LEU A 257 4.15 -9.67 -7.32
CA LEU A 257 4.70 -8.47 -6.70
C LEU A 257 6.06 -8.10 -7.32
N TYR A 258 6.21 -6.82 -7.67
CA TYR A 258 7.49 -6.27 -8.12
C TYR A 258 8.53 -6.43 -7.02
N THR A 259 9.54 -7.27 -7.25
CA THR A 259 10.60 -7.62 -6.27
C THR A 259 11.72 -6.59 -6.17
N GLY A 260 11.79 -5.64 -7.11
CA GLY A 260 12.93 -4.73 -7.27
C GLY A 260 14.17 -5.35 -7.91
N VAL A 261 14.09 -6.63 -8.29
CA VAL A 261 15.25 -7.44 -8.72
C VAL A 261 14.92 -8.23 -9.98
N GLN A 262 15.66 -7.99 -11.08
CA GLN A 262 15.53 -8.74 -12.33
C GLN A 262 16.79 -9.58 -12.63
N GLY A 263 16.59 -10.87 -12.90
CA GLY A 263 17.63 -11.73 -13.50
C GLY A 263 17.81 -11.42 -14.99
N LEU A 264 19.05 -11.18 -15.41
CA LEU A 264 19.45 -10.99 -16.80
C LEU A 264 19.55 -12.36 -17.50
N PRO A 265 19.22 -12.46 -18.81
CA PRO A 265 19.35 -13.70 -19.56
C PRO A 265 20.81 -14.10 -19.72
N SER A 266 21.10 -15.40 -19.82
CA SER A 266 22.47 -15.93 -19.95
C SER A 266 23.24 -15.35 -21.15
N ASP A 267 22.55 -15.04 -22.25
CA ASP A 267 23.10 -14.44 -23.46
C ASP A 267 23.10 -12.91 -23.46
N PHE A 268 22.93 -12.26 -22.29
CA PHE A 268 22.96 -10.80 -22.13
C PHE A 268 24.21 -10.15 -22.76
N TRP A 269 25.40 -10.67 -22.48
CA TRP A 269 26.66 -10.16 -23.05
C TRP A 269 26.72 -10.35 -24.57
N GLU A 270 26.16 -11.43 -25.12
CA GLU A 270 26.15 -11.69 -26.57
C GLU A 270 25.16 -10.79 -27.32
N ARG A 271 23.95 -10.60 -26.75
CA ARG A 271 22.90 -9.76 -27.32
C ARG A 271 23.25 -8.28 -27.30
N HIS A 272 23.81 -7.80 -26.19
CA HIS A 272 24.04 -6.36 -26.00
C HIS A 272 25.47 -5.92 -26.33
N GLY A 273 26.48 -6.76 -26.09
CA GLY A 273 27.91 -6.40 -26.12
C GLY A 273 28.40 -5.71 -27.40
N LYS A 274 27.83 -6.04 -28.57
CA LYS A 274 28.17 -5.39 -29.86
C LYS A 274 27.71 -3.93 -29.99
N THR A 275 26.82 -3.48 -29.10
CA THR A 275 26.26 -2.10 -29.07
C THR A 275 26.41 -1.46 -27.68
N MET A 276 27.27 -2.05 -26.84
CA MET A 276 27.38 -1.72 -25.42
C MET A 276 28.57 -0.79 -25.20
N GLU A 277 28.30 0.40 -24.68
CA GLU A 277 29.35 1.34 -24.29
C GLU A 277 29.66 1.13 -22.80
N SER A 278 30.93 0.97 -22.45
CA SER A 278 31.39 0.87 -21.07
C SER A 278 32.35 2.00 -20.72
N TRP A 279 32.21 2.56 -19.52
CA TRP A 279 33.13 3.56 -18.99
C TRP A 279 33.27 3.42 -17.48
N GLN A 280 34.29 4.07 -16.91
CA GLN A 280 34.48 4.16 -15.46
C GLN A 280 34.36 5.60 -14.99
N GLN A 281 33.68 5.78 -13.85
CA GLN A 281 33.50 7.08 -13.21
C GLN A 281 33.46 6.88 -11.69
N GLY A 282 34.30 7.61 -10.95
CA GLY A 282 34.39 7.48 -9.49
C GLY A 282 34.71 6.07 -8.99
N GLY A 283 35.56 5.32 -9.72
CA GLY A 283 35.88 3.92 -9.40
C GLY A 283 34.74 2.91 -9.65
N THR A 284 33.60 3.36 -10.18
CA THR A 284 32.45 2.52 -10.52
C THR A 284 32.38 2.32 -12.03
N THR A 285 32.01 1.13 -12.49
CA THR A 285 31.83 0.86 -13.94
C THR A 285 30.39 1.09 -14.34
N PHE A 286 30.20 1.72 -15.49
CA PHE A 286 28.91 2.01 -16.09
C PHE A 286 28.81 1.34 -17.47
N TYR A 287 27.59 0.94 -17.81
CA TYR A 287 27.27 0.21 -19.04
C TYR A 287 26.01 0.79 -19.68
N ARG A 288 26.12 1.38 -20.87
CA ARG A 288 24.97 1.77 -21.68
C ARG A 288 24.60 0.59 -22.58
N ILE A 289 23.38 0.07 -22.41
CA ILE A 289 22.81 -1.01 -23.23
C ILE A 289 21.68 -0.48 -24.10
N SER A 290 21.46 -1.14 -25.25
CA SER A 290 20.30 -0.93 -26.13
C SER A 290 19.66 -2.28 -26.47
N GLY A 291 18.35 -2.33 -26.70
CA GLY A 291 17.67 -3.54 -27.18
C GLY A 291 16.33 -3.85 -26.51
N PRO A 292 15.78 -5.06 -26.72
CA PRO A 292 14.41 -5.42 -26.30
C PRO A 292 14.22 -5.58 -24.78
N LEU A 293 15.31 -5.59 -24.00
CA LEU A 293 15.28 -5.59 -22.54
C LEU A 293 14.94 -4.20 -21.96
N VAL A 294 15.34 -3.11 -22.63
CA VAL A 294 15.20 -1.75 -22.08
C VAL A 294 13.76 -1.38 -21.74
N PRO A 295 12.72 -1.73 -22.53
CA PRO A 295 11.33 -1.45 -22.19
C PRO A 295 10.75 -2.24 -21.00
N THR A 296 11.45 -3.24 -20.44
CA THR A 296 11.01 -3.96 -19.23
C THR A 296 11.66 -3.43 -17.95
N LEU A 297 12.79 -2.72 -18.07
CA LEU A 297 13.56 -2.23 -16.94
C LEU A 297 12.89 -1.01 -16.28
N LEU A 298 13.06 -0.89 -14.97
CA LEU A 298 12.65 0.28 -14.18
C LEU A 298 13.86 1.00 -13.58
N ILE A 299 13.76 2.32 -13.38
CA ILE A 299 14.81 3.09 -12.69
C ILE A 299 14.94 2.60 -11.24
N ASN A 300 16.19 2.47 -10.77
CA ASN A 300 16.59 1.87 -9.50
C ASN A 300 16.31 0.36 -9.34
N GLU A 301 15.86 -0.33 -10.38
CA GLU A 301 15.82 -1.79 -10.41
C GLU A 301 17.24 -2.37 -10.35
N LEU A 302 17.39 -3.48 -9.64
CA LEU A 302 18.67 -4.16 -9.44
C LEU A 302 18.74 -5.39 -10.35
N VAL A 303 19.77 -5.44 -11.19
CA VAL A 303 19.92 -6.47 -12.21
C VAL A 303 21.14 -7.33 -11.93
N TYR A 304 21.01 -8.65 -12.17
CA TYR A 304 22.11 -9.59 -11.99
C TYR A 304 22.27 -10.58 -13.12
N LEU A 305 23.51 -11.01 -13.36
CA LEU A 305 23.83 -12.13 -14.25
C LEU A 305 24.69 -13.15 -13.49
N GLU A 306 24.19 -14.39 -13.43
CA GLU A 306 24.84 -15.55 -12.81
C GLU A 306 24.73 -16.75 -13.76
N ALA A 307 25.46 -16.70 -14.88
CA ALA A 307 25.44 -17.75 -15.90
C ALA A 307 26.77 -18.52 -15.94
N PRO A 308 26.78 -19.87 -16.01
CA PRO A 308 28.01 -20.65 -16.11
C PRO A 308 28.89 -20.21 -17.30
N GLY A 309 30.16 -19.90 -17.02
CA GLY A 309 31.12 -19.42 -18.03
C GLY A 309 31.05 -17.92 -18.34
N ALA A 310 30.02 -17.20 -17.89
CA ALA A 310 29.95 -15.74 -18.03
C ALA A 310 30.59 -15.03 -16.82
N THR A 311 31.13 -13.83 -17.04
CA THR A 311 31.51 -12.94 -15.94
C THR A 311 30.24 -12.48 -15.20
N PRO A 312 30.15 -12.67 -13.87
CA PRO A 312 28.98 -12.27 -13.11
C PRO A 312 28.83 -10.75 -13.09
N LEU A 313 27.58 -10.28 -13.15
CA LEU A 313 27.24 -8.86 -13.12
C LEU A 313 26.27 -8.59 -11.98
N TYR A 314 26.50 -7.51 -11.24
CA TYR A 314 25.55 -6.94 -10.27
C TYR A 314 25.49 -5.43 -10.52
N ALA A 315 24.33 -4.90 -10.89
CA ALA A 315 24.18 -3.48 -11.23
C ALA A 315 22.82 -2.89 -10.82
N LYS A 316 22.74 -1.56 -10.77
CA LYS A 316 21.48 -0.79 -10.67
C LYS A 316 21.19 -0.09 -11.98
N VAL A 317 19.93 -0.09 -12.44
CA VAL A 317 19.47 0.78 -13.52
C VAL A 317 19.46 2.22 -13.01
N THR A 318 20.23 3.11 -13.64
CA THR A 318 20.40 4.51 -13.22
C THR A 318 19.75 5.53 -14.16
N GLU A 319 19.61 5.18 -15.44
CA GLU A 319 19.03 6.04 -16.47
C GLU A 319 18.27 5.16 -17.48
N ILE A 320 17.13 5.64 -17.99
CA ILE A 320 16.42 5.05 -19.14
C ILE A 320 16.02 6.18 -20.09
N THR A 321 16.62 6.18 -21.28
CA THR A 321 16.44 7.23 -22.29
C THR A 321 16.01 6.59 -23.61
N GLY A 322 14.69 6.55 -23.84
CA GLY A 322 14.07 6.05 -25.07
C GLY A 322 14.25 4.55 -25.31
N LYS A 323 15.37 4.15 -25.93
CA LYS A 323 15.72 2.75 -26.23
C LYS A 323 17.05 2.30 -25.63
N THR A 324 17.69 3.17 -24.84
CA THR A 324 18.91 2.85 -24.08
C THR A 324 18.66 2.92 -22.58
N ALA A 325 19.33 2.06 -21.82
CA ALA A 325 19.41 2.15 -20.37
C ALA A 325 20.89 2.20 -19.92
N VAL A 326 21.16 2.86 -18.80
CA VAL A 326 22.49 2.87 -18.16
C VAL A 326 22.44 2.04 -16.88
N LEU A 327 23.27 1.00 -16.83
CA LEU A 327 23.50 0.17 -15.66
C LEU A 327 24.79 0.63 -14.95
N ARG A 328 24.74 0.83 -13.63
CA ARG A 328 25.90 1.13 -12.78
C ARG A 328 26.24 -0.10 -11.94
N THR A 329 27.48 -0.60 -11.98
CA THR A 329 27.90 -1.73 -11.13
C THR A 329 27.71 -1.41 -9.65
N LEU A 330 27.26 -2.39 -8.87
CA LEU A 330 27.08 -2.24 -7.43
C LEU A 330 28.42 -2.24 -6.68
N LYS A 331 28.44 -1.61 -5.51
CA LYS A 331 29.52 -1.80 -4.53
C LYS A 331 29.30 -3.14 -3.82
N ASP A 332 30.36 -3.91 -3.63
CA ASP A 332 30.31 -5.16 -2.87
C ASP A 332 30.35 -4.88 -1.36
N TYR A 333 29.21 -5.03 -0.68
CA TYR A 333 29.10 -4.92 0.77
C TYR A 333 29.32 -6.25 1.53
N ALA A 334 29.61 -7.36 0.86
CA ALA A 334 30.02 -8.60 1.53
C ALA A 334 31.47 -8.52 2.02
N HIS A 335 32.32 -7.79 1.31
CA HIS A 335 33.73 -7.61 1.69
C HIS A 335 33.91 -6.67 2.89
N GLN A 336 34.63 -7.11 3.93
CA GLN A 336 34.74 -6.43 5.24
C GLN A 336 35.20 -4.96 5.18
N LYS A 337 36.05 -4.57 4.20
CA LYS A 337 36.47 -3.16 4.00
C LYS A 337 35.32 -2.21 3.62
N HIS A 338 34.16 -2.75 3.25
CA HIS A 338 32.97 -2.00 2.84
C HIS A 338 31.82 -2.10 3.86
N ALA A 339 32.03 -2.77 5.00
CA ALA A 339 31.02 -2.97 6.03
C ALA A 339 30.41 -1.63 6.49
N VAL A 340 29.08 -1.55 6.49
CA VAL A 340 28.33 -0.38 6.95
C VAL A 340 28.11 -0.52 8.45
N TRP A 341 28.70 0.37 9.26
CA TRP A 341 28.64 0.29 10.72
C TRP A 341 29.00 -1.11 11.28
N GLY A 342 29.97 -1.78 10.65
CA GLY A 342 30.40 -3.14 10.99
C GLY A 342 29.56 -4.28 10.39
N VAL A 343 28.44 -3.99 9.73
CA VAL A 343 27.58 -4.98 9.05
C VAL A 343 28.02 -5.19 7.60
N THR A 344 28.25 -6.45 7.21
CA THR A 344 28.41 -6.88 5.81
C THR A 344 27.16 -7.60 5.30
N ALA A 345 26.98 -7.62 3.99
CA ALA A 345 25.99 -8.47 3.34
C ALA A 345 26.47 -9.94 3.32
N ARG A 346 25.57 -10.88 3.62
CA ARG A 346 25.87 -12.32 3.51
C ARG A 346 25.46 -12.93 2.18
N ASN A 347 24.46 -12.33 1.53
CA ASN A 347 23.91 -12.79 0.27
C ASN A 347 23.63 -11.60 -0.68
N ARG A 348 23.29 -11.92 -1.94
CA ARG A 348 23.00 -10.94 -3.00
C ARG A 348 21.92 -9.93 -2.61
N GLU A 349 20.84 -10.40 -1.99
CA GLU A 349 19.66 -9.61 -1.64
C GLU A 349 19.98 -8.58 -0.53
N GLN A 350 20.83 -8.96 0.42
CA GLN A 350 21.38 -8.04 1.43
C GLN A 350 22.35 -7.02 0.82
N ASN A 351 23.21 -7.43 -0.11
CA ASN A 351 24.10 -6.51 -0.84
C ASN A 351 23.29 -5.48 -1.64
N PHE A 352 22.18 -5.93 -2.24
CA PHE A 352 21.22 -5.12 -2.96
C PHE A 352 20.52 -4.09 -2.06
N ALA A 353 20.02 -4.53 -0.89
CA ALA A 353 19.44 -3.64 0.10
C ALA A 353 20.45 -2.57 0.58
N LEU A 354 21.69 -2.95 0.91
CA LEU A 354 22.72 -1.99 1.33
C LEU A 354 23.11 -0.99 0.22
N ASN A 355 23.16 -1.43 -1.04
CA ASN A 355 23.40 -0.53 -2.18
C ASN A 355 22.29 0.53 -2.36
N LEU A 356 21.02 0.21 -2.06
CA LEU A 356 19.93 1.21 -2.07
C LEU A 356 19.94 2.09 -0.82
N LEU A 357 20.10 1.49 0.37
CA LEU A 357 20.09 2.19 1.66
C LEU A 357 21.15 3.30 1.72
N MET A 358 22.35 3.01 1.19
CA MET A 358 23.48 3.95 1.11
C MET A 358 23.48 4.82 -0.16
N ASP A 359 22.51 4.68 -1.07
CA ASP A 359 22.43 5.54 -2.26
C ASP A 359 21.86 6.92 -1.88
N PRO A 360 22.60 8.02 -2.09
CA PRO A 360 22.14 9.35 -1.70
C PRO A 360 20.97 9.87 -2.53
N GLU A 361 20.76 9.33 -3.74
CA GLU A 361 19.69 9.76 -4.65
C GLU A 361 18.33 9.11 -4.33
N CYS A 362 18.32 8.06 -3.50
CA CYS A 362 17.12 7.31 -3.13
C CYS A 362 16.50 7.85 -1.82
N ASP A 363 15.56 8.80 -1.93
CA ASP A 363 14.80 9.35 -0.81
C ASP A 363 13.82 8.35 -0.17
N PHE A 364 13.16 7.48 -0.97
CA PHE A 364 12.17 6.53 -0.48
C PHE A 364 12.56 5.07 -0.77
N ILE A 365 12.70 4.25 0.27
CA ILE A 365 13.14 2.86 0.14
C ILE A 365 12.11 1.93 0.80
N THR A 366 11.83 0.81 0.15
CA THR A 366 10.95 -0.25 0.67
C THR A 366 11.70 -1.57 0.70
N LEU A 367 11.83 -2.18 1.88
CA LEU A 367 12.41 -3.52 2.06
C LEU A 367 11.33 -4.47 2.58
N THR A 368 10.91 -5.40 1.73
CA THR A 368 10.01 -6.50 2.05
C THR A 368 10.81 -7.78 2.31
N GLY A 369 10.15 -8.81 2.83
CA GLY A 369 10.73 -10.14 2.99
C GLY A 369 10.36 -10.79 4.30
N THR A 370 10.67 -12.08 4.46
CA THR A 370 10.42 -12.86 5.67
C THR A 370 11.18 -12.32 6.89
N ALA A 371 10.80 -12.74 8.10
CA ALA A 371 11.53 -12.40 9.32
C ALA A 371 12.93 -13.05 9.33
N GLY A 372 13.94 -12.35 9.87
CA GLY A 372 15.33 -12.85 9.90
C GLY A 372 16.15 -12.63 8.60
N THR A 373 15.59 -11.92 7.61
CA THR A 373 16.28 -11.47 6.38
C THR A 373 17.28 -10.32 6.60
N GLY A 374 17.27 -9.67 7.79
CA GLY A 374 18.20 -8.60 8.16
C GLY A 374 17.73 -7.16 7.89
N LYS A 375 16.49 -6.97 7.38
CA LYS A 375 15.87 -5.65 7.09
C LYS A 375 16.24 -4.54 8.10
N THR A 376 15.83 -4.72 9.36
CA THR A 376 15.98 -3.71 10.41
C THR A 376 17.46 -3.49 10.77
N LEU A 377 18.26 -4.55 10.88
CA LEU A 377 19.70 -4.46 11.18
C LEU A 377 20.47 -3.65 10.11
N MET A 378 20.28 -3.98 8.83
CA MET A 378 20.94 -3.27 7.71
C MET A 378 20.48 -1.82 7.62
N THR A 379 19.19 -1.55 7.86
CA THR A 379 18.64 -0.20 7.81
C THR A 379 19.16 0.66 8.96
N LEU A 380 19.27 0.11 10.17
CA LEU A 380 19.88 0.79 11.31
C LEU A 380 21.37 1.06 11.09
N ALA A 381 22.12 0.09 10.57
CA ALA A 381 23.52 0.26 10.22
C ALA A 381 23.72 1.42 9.21
N ALA A 382 22.92 1.43 8.14
CA ALA A 382 22.94 2.48 7.13
C ALA A 382 22.50 3.85 7.67
N ALA A 383 21.53 3.88 8.58
CA ALA A 383 21.07 5.11 9.23
C ALA A 383 22.12 5.68 10.19
N LEU A 384 22.79 4.84 10.98
CA LEU A 384 23.86 5.26 11.90
C LEU A 384 25.05 5.81 11.12
N SER A 385 25.51 5.09 10.10
CA SER A 385 26.63 5.55 9.26
C SER A 385 26.31 6.88 8.55
N GLN A 386 25.09 7.04 8.01
CA GLN A 386 24.67 8.29 7.37
C GLN A 386 24.38 9.45 8.36
N VAL A 387 24.31 9.19 9.68
CA VAL A 387 24.15 10.22 10.73
C VAL A 387 25.49 10.60 11.39
N PHE A 388 26.38 9.63 11.61
CA PHE A 388 27.63 9.82 12.35
C PHE A 388 28.85 9.99 11.43
N ASP A 389 28.99 9.15 10.40
CA ASP A 389 30.13 9.15 9.49
C ASP A 389 29.93 10.22 8.40
N ASP A 390 28.88 10.09 7.57
CA ASP A 390 28.58 11.02 6.48
C ASP A 390 28.00 12.36 6.98
N ARG A 391 27.39 12.35 8.17
CA ARG A 391 26.62 13.47 8.76
C ARG A 391 25.51 14.03 7.85
N ARG A 392 24.99 13.20 6.93
CA ARG A 392 23.94 13.51 5.95
C ARG A 392 22.59 13.78 6.63
N TYR A 393 22.29 13.06 7.71
CA TYR A 393 21.08 13.25 8.50
C TYR A 393 21.41 13.65 9.94
N SER A 394 20.53 14.45 10.54
CA SER A 394 20.74 15.04 11.87
C SER A 394 20.35 14.11 13.03
N GLU A 395 19.37 13.25 12.81
CA GLU A 395 18.80 12.27 13.76
C GLU A 395 18.12 11.12 12.97
N ILE A 396 17.94 9.98 13.63
CA ILE A 396 17.13 8.83 13.18
C ILE A 396 15.78 8.87 13.90
N ILE A 397 14.68 8.80 13.16
CA ILE A 397 13.33 8.63 13.70
C ILE A 397 12.88 7.20 13.42
N VAL A 398 12.45 6.46 14.44
CA VAL A 398 11.92 5.10 14.29
C VAL A 398 10.45 5.08 14.71
N THR A 399 9.59 4.56 13.86
CA THR A 399 8.18 4.27 14.18
C THR A 399 7.86 2.82 13.84
N ARG A 400 7.20 2.11 14.76
CA ARG A 400 6.77 0.71 14.57
C ARG A 400 5.25 0.65 14.58
N VAL A 401 4.66 -0.14 13.67
CA VAL A 401 3.21 -0.23 13.48
C VAL A 401 2.67 -1.48 14.19
N THR A 402 2.42 -1.32 15.48
CA THR A 402 2.00 -2.41 16.37
C THR A 402 0.49 -2.66 16.29
N VAL A 403 0.09 -3.89 15.99
CA VAL A 403 -1.29 -4.39 16.18
C VAL A 403 -1.32 -5.15 17.51
N PRO A 404 -2.25 -4.89 18.43
CA PRO A 404 -2.33 -5.63 19.69
C PRO A 404 -2.79 -7.08 19.44
N VAL A 405 -1.96 -8.04 19.83
CA VAL A 405 -2.25 -9.48 19.73
C VAL A 405 -2.85 -9.96 21.05
N GLY A 406 -4.15 -9.74 21.24
CA GLY A 406 -4.90 -10.11 22.45
C GLY A 406 -5.94 -9.06 22.85
N GLU A 407 -6.35 -9.08 24.11
CA GLU A 407 -7.10 -7.95 24.68
C GLU A 407 -6.23 -6.68 24.68
N ASP A 408 -6.81 -5.56 24.27
CA ASP A 408 -6.13 -4.27 24.28
C ASP A 408 -5.80 -3.90 25.75
N ILE A 409 -4.50 -3.75 26.05
CA ILE A 409 -3.97 -3.52 27.42
C ILE A 409 -4.41 -2.14 27.97
N GLY A 410 -5.11 -1.37 27.13
CA GLY A 410 -5.61 -0.05 27.44
C GLY A 410 -4.51 1.00 27.39
N PHE A 411 -4.83 2.21 27.84
CA PHE A 411 -3.87 3.30 27.86
C PHE A 411 -2.84 3.11 28.98
N LEU A 412 -1.73 2.44 28.68
CA LEU A 412 -0.50 2.47 29.49
C LEU A 412 -0.19 3.93 29.88
N PRO A 413 -0.16 4.31 31.17
CA PRO A 413 0.24 5.66 31.58
C PRO A 413 1.76 5.81 31.44
N GLY A 414 2.22 7.00 31.01
CA GLY A 414 3.64 7.27 30.77
C GLY A 414 3.87 8.16 29.54
N THR A 415 5.14 8.34 29.20
CA THR A 415 5.62 8.97 27.96
C THR A 415 5.35 8.11 26.73
N GLU A 416 5.53 8.68 25.54
CA GLU A 416 5.44 7.95 24.27
C GLU A 416 6.46 6.80 24.18
N GLU A 417 7.66 6.99 24.71
CA GLU A 417 8.76 6.02 24.64
C GLU A 417 8.53 4.86 25.63
N GLU A 418 8.04 5.13 26.85
CA GLU A 418 7.64 4.09 27.82
C GLU A 418 6.47 3.23 27.30
N LYS A 419 5.48 3.83 26.62
CA LYS A 419 4.35 3.09 26.02
C LYS A 419 4.78 2.18 24.87
N MET A 420 5.75 2.63 24.06
CA MET A 420 6.30 1.82 22.97
C MET A 420 7.25 0.73 23.49
N GLY A 421 7.91 0.94 24.63
CA GLY A 421 8.96 0.10 25.23
C GLY A 421 8.83 -1.42 25.04
N PRO A 422 7.68 -2.06 25.38
CA PRO A 422 7.48 -3.50 25.18
C PRO A 422 7.69 -4.00 23.74
N TRP A 423 7.46 -3.13 22.76
CA TRP A 423 7.61 -3.40 21.33
C TRP A 423 8.98 -3.00 20.77
N MET A 424 9.86 -2.40 21.59
CA MET A 424 11.15 -1.88 21.15
C MET A 424 12.35 -2.75 21.53
N GLY A 425 12.17 -3.83 22.31
CA GLY A 425 13.26 -4.77 22.63
C GLY A 425 14.03 -5.25 21.39
N ALA A 426 13.31 -5.60 20.31
CA ALA A 426 13.92 -5.98 19.04
C ALA A 426 14.73 -4.85 18.35
N LEU A 427 14.47 -3.57 18.65
CA LEU A 427 15.34 -2.46 18.22
C LEU A 427 16.59 -2.41 19.11
N ASP A 428 16.43 -2.53 20.42
CA ASP A 428 17.54 -2.53 21.39
C ASP A 428 18.52 -3.69 21.14
N ASP A 429 18.02 -4.90 20.84
CA ASP A 429 18.83 -6.07 20.46
C ASP A 429 19.71 -5.78 19.24
N ASN A 430 19.13 -5.17 18.18
CA ASN A 430 19.85 -4.78 16.98
C ASN A 430 20.89 -3.68 17.27
N LEU A 431 20.57 -2.72 18.14
CA LEU A 431 21.52 -1.69 18.57
C LEU A 431 22.67 -2.26 19.40
N GLU A 432 22.44 -3.29 20.22
CA GLU A 432 23.50 -3.98 20.96
C GLU A 432 24.44 -4.75 20.03
N VAL A 433 23.90 -5.41 18.98
CA VAL A 433 24.70 -6.04 17.92
C VAL A 433 25.57 -4.99 17.19
N LEU A 434 25.00 -3.84 16.84
CA LEU A 434 25.70 -2.75 16.18
C LEU A 434 26.77 -2.09 17.08
N ALA A 435 26.52 -1.99 18.39
CA ALA A 435 27.49 -1.50 19.36
C ALA A 435 28.70 -2.45 19.52
N LYS A 436 28.49 -3.78 19.40
CA LYS A 436 29.57 -4.79 19.47
C LYS A 436 30.52 -4.74 18.27
N GLY A 437 30.04 -4.31 17.10
CA GLY A 437 30.90 -4.09 15.91
C GLY A 437 31.80 -2.85 15.99
N GLY A 438 31.50 -1.91 16.89
CA GLY A 438 32.17 -0.61 17.02
C GLY A 438 33.52 -0.64 17.74
N SER A 439 34.57 -1.10 17.06
CA SER A 439 35.99 -0.93 17.42
C SER A 439 36.51 -1.62 18.71
N THR A 440 37.82 -1.56 18.89
CA THR A 440 38.60 -2.13 20.01
C THR A 440 38.58 -1.28 21.28
N ALA A 441 37.65 -0.33 21.40
CA ALA A 441 37.48 0.47 22.62
C ALA A 441 37.06 -0.40 23.81
N GLY A 442 37.64 -0.15 24.98
CA GLY A 442 37.22 -0.77 26.25
C GLY A 442 35.79 -0.40 26.65
N GLU A 443 35.25 -1.09 27.65
CA GLU A 443 33.83 -1.03 28.05
C GLU A 443 33.31 0.40 28.25
N TRP A 444 34.11 1.28 28.87
CA TRP A 444 33.75 2.68 29.09
C TRP A 444 33.58 3.49 27.78
N GLY A 445 34.44 3.24 26.79
CA GLY A 445 34.31 3.87 25.46
C GLY A 445 33.09 3.38 24.69
N ARG A 446 32.75 2.09 24.85
CA ARG A 446 31.52 1.51 24.28
C ARG A 446 30.25 2.07 24.93
N ALA A 447 30.25 2.27 26.24
CA ALA A 447 29.14 2.93 26.95
C ALA A 447 28.89 4.35 26.41
N ALA A 448 29.92 5.19 26.38
CA ALA A 448 29.81 6.56 25.85
C ALA A 448 29.38 6.62 24.37
N THR A 449 29.81 5.64 23.55
CA THR A 449 29.35 5.51 22.16
C THR A 449 27.88 5.10 22.07
N ASN A 450 27.43 4.17 22.92
CA ASN A 450 26.04 3.71 22.96
C ASN A 450 25.08 4.83 23.41
N ASP A 451 25.45 5.60 24.43
CA ASP A 451 24.69 6.78 24.87
C ASP A 451 24.59 7.83 23.76
N LEU A 452 25.69 8.10 23.04
CA LEU A 452 25.70 9.02 21.91
C LEU A 452 24.81 8.52 20.75
N VAL A 453 24.86 7.22 20.43
CA VAL A 453 23.98 6.56 19.44
C VAL A 453 22.51 6.71 19.85
N ARG A 454 22.16 6.37 21.09
CA ARG A 454 20.80 6.49 21.64
C ARG A 454 20.32 7.94 21.64
N SER A 455 21.20 8.91 21.91
CA SER A 455 20.86 10.34 21.84
C SER A 455 20.37 10.78 20.46
N LYS A 456 20.79 10.11 19.38
CA LYS A 456 20.42 10.40 17.99
C LYS A 456 19.21 9.63 17.47
N ILE A 457 18.73 8.63 18.19
CA ILE A 457 17.54 7.85 17.85
C ILE A 457 16.33 8.45 18.58
N LYS A 458 15.19 8.54 17.89
CA LYS A 458 13.93 9.09 18.41
C LYS A 458 12.80 8.14 18.05
N ILE A 459 12.30 7.40 19.04
CA ILE A 459 11.20 6.43 18.85
C ILE A 459 9.88 7.20 18.93
N LYS A 460 9.06 7.16 17.88
CA LYS A 460 7.87 8.01 17.73
C LYS A 460 6.68 7.20 17.22
N SER A 461 5.48 7.53 17.69
CA SER A 461 4.23 6.89 17.27
C SER A 461 3.73 7.41 15.93
N LEU A 462 2.89 6.62 15.25
CA LEU A 462 2.18 7.02 14.02
C LEU A 462 1.47 8.39 14.18
N ASN A 463 0.89 8.63 15.36
CA ASN A 463 0.12 9.85 15.65
C ASN A 463 1.03 11.09 15.79
N PHE A 464 2.23 10.95 16.36
CA PHE A 464 3.19 12.06 16.48
C PHE A 464 3.63 12.61 15.13
N MET A 465 3.73 11.73 14.12
CA MET A 465 4.17 12.10 12.76
C MET A 465 3.17 13.03 12.06
N ARG A 466 1.88 12.98 12.42
CA ARG A 466 0.80 13.71 11.74
C ARG A 466 0.94 15.23 11.95
N GLY A 467 0.85 15.99 10.85
CA GLY A 467 0.90 17.45 10.89
C GLY A 467 2.30 18.07 11.03
N ARG A 468 3.35 17.24 11.16
CA ARG A 468 4.76 17.69 11.15
C ARG A 468 5.34 17.68 9.74
N THR A 469 6.54 18.23 9.61
CA THR A 469 7.44 18.07 8.46
C THR A 469 8.83 17.73 9.00
N PHE A 470 9.50 16.75 8.40
CA PHE A 470 10.83 16.32 8.76
C PHE A 470 11.85 16.86 7.75
N LEU A 471 12.96 17.40 8.25
CA LEU A 471 14.04 17.99 7.45
C LEU A 471 15.36 17.38 7.90
N ASN A 472 16.19 16.94 6.95
CA ASN A 472 17.49 16.31 7.23
C ASN A 472 17.38 15.17 8.27
N LYS A 473 16.43 14.24 8.10
CA LYS A 473 16.22 13.06 8.97
C LYS A 473 16.34 11.76 8.20
N PHE A 474 16.75 10.70 8.89
CA PHE A 474 16.54 9.32 8.44
C PHE A 474 15.31 8.79 9.18
N VAL A 475 14.26 8.34 8.47
CA VAL A 475 13.02 7.84 9.07
C VAL A 475 12.86 6.36 8.74
N ILE A 476 12.72 5.52 9.77
CA ILE A 476 12.44 4.08 9.67
C ILE A 476 10.99 3.84 10.07
N ILE A 477 10.22 3.22 9.18
CA ILE A 477 8.84 2.78 9.41
C ILE A 477 8.86 1.25 9.40
N ASP A 478 8.84 0.64 10.58
CA ASP A 478 8.90 -0.83 10.75
C ASP A 478 7.51 -1.43 11.00
N GLU A 479 7.33 -2.70 10.63
CA GLU A 479 6.03 -3.39 10.46
C GLU A 479 5.07 -2.67 9.48
N ALA A 480 5.61 -2.06 8.43
CA ALA A 480 4.87 -1.23 7.49
C ALA A 480 3.75 -1.98 6.73
N GLN A 481 3.75 -3.33 6.72
CA GLN A 481 2.66 -4.13 6.16
C GLN A 481 1.31 -3.86 6.85
N ASN A 482 1.33 -3.50 8.13
CA ASN A 482 0.13 -3.23 8.95
C ASN A 482 -0.49 -1.84 8.70
N LEU A 483 0.08 -1.03 7.80
CA LEU A 483 -0.47 0.27 7.43
C LEU A 483 -1.52 0.15 6.33
N THR A 484 -2.61 0.91 6.42
CA THR A 484 -3.46 1.19 5.25
C THR A 484 -2.73 2.13 4.27
N PRO A 485 -3.07 2.11 2.96
CA PRO A 485 -2.57 3.08 1.98
C PRO A 485 -2.75 4.55 2.39
N LYS A 486 -3.81 4.85 3.16
CA LYS A 486 -4.09 6.19 3.70
C LYS A 486 -3.11 6.59 4.81
N GLN A 487 -2.77 5.67 5.73
CA GLN A 487 -1.76 5.92 6.75
C GLN A 487 -0.36 6.05 6.12
N MET A 488 -0.01 5.16 5.19
CA MET A 488 1.25 5.22 4.45
C MET A 488 1.43 6.57 3.73
N LYS A 489 0.43 7.04 2.96
CA LYS A 489 0.44 8.38 2.34
C LYS A 489 0.55 9.50 3.38
N THR A 490 -0.06 9.34 4.56
CA THR A 490 0.02 10.34 5.64
C THR A 490 1.45 10.45 6.20
N LEU A 491 2.18 9.33 6.32
CA LEU A 491 3.59 9.28 6.74
C LEU A 491 4.56 9.80 5.68
N ILE A 492 4.49 9.30 4.44
CA ILE A 492 5.45 9.67 3.39
C ILE A 492 5.39 11.18 3.10
N THR A 493 4.18 11.77 3.10
CA THR A 493 3.99 13.23 2.92
C THR A 493 4.47 14.09 4.10
N ARG A 494 5.15 13.52 5.11
CA ARG A 494 5.86 14.28 6.16
C ARG A 494 7.33 14.53 5.81
N ALA A 495 7.91 13.86 4.80
CA ALA A 495 9.25 14.19 4.32
C ALA A 495 9.25 15.59 3.68
N GLY A 496 10.09 16.47 4.21
CA GLY A 496 10.60 17.64 3.49
C GLY A 496 12.05 17.40 3.03
N PRO A 497 12.70 18.42 2.45
CA PRO A 497 14.04 18.30 1.87
C PRO A 497 15.07 17.59 2.77
N GLY A 498 15.92 16.78 2.13
CA GLY A 498 16.98 16.03 2.78
C GLY A 498 16.51 14.91 3.72
N THR A 499 15.25 14.47 3.65
CA THR A 499 14.73 13.38 4.49
C THR A 499 14.59 12.08 3.72
N LYS A 500 15.33 11.04 4.12
CA LYS A 500 15.19 9.67 3.61
C LYS A 500 14.17 8.91 4.46
N ILE A 501 13.23 8.22 3.82
CA ILE A 501 12.25 7.33 4.47
C ILE A 501 12.52 5.89 4.01
N VAL A 502 12.62 4.97 4.96
CA VAL A 502 12.72 3.53 4.72
C VAL A 502 11.54 2.81 5.38
N CYS A 503 10.71 2.15 4.57
CA CYS A 503 9.65 1.27 5.04
C CYS A 503 10.14 -0.19 5.05
N LEU A 504 9.97 -0.87 6.18
CA LEU A 504 10.34 -2.27 6.39
C LEU A 504 9.07 -3.09 6.67
N GLY A 505 8.99 -4.31 6.15
CA GLY A 505 7.87 -5.19 6.50
C GLY A 505 7.96 -6.61 5.97
N ASN A 506 6.97 -7.42 6.33
CA ASN A 506 6.79 -8.80 5.88
C ASN A 506 5.34 -8.99 5.41
N LEU A 507 5.09 -9.08 4.10
CA LEU A 507 3.72 -9.13 3.57
C LEU A 507 3.00 -10.44 3.95
N ALA A 508 3.74 -11.56 4.05
CA ALA A 508 3.23 -12.83 4.56
C ALA A 508 2.92 -12.84 6.08
N GLN A 509 3.12 -11.70 6.77
CA GLN A 509 2.83 -11.54 8.20
C GLN A 509 2.15 -10.19 8.46
N ILE A 510 0.92 -10.07 7.97
CA ILE A 510 0.00 -8.97 8.31
C ILE A 510 -0.76 -9.36 9.57
N ASP A 511 -0.52 -8.64 10.66
CA ASP A 511 -1.08 -8.96 11.99
C ASP A 511 -2.53 -8.45 12.16
N THR A 512 -3.04 -7.65 11.21
CA THR A 512 -4.39 -7.05 11.25
C THR A 512 -5.37 -7.75 10.30
N PRO A 513 -6.52 -8.24 10.77
CA PRO A 513 -7.50 -8.98 9.94
C PRO A 513 -8.23 -8.10 8.91
N TYR A 514 -7.92 -6.79 8.86
CA TYR A 514 -8.52 -5.82 7.94
C TYR A 514 -7.64 -5.53 6.71
N LEU A 515 -6.45 -6.14 6.61
CA LEU A 515 -5.56 -6.00 5.46
C LEU A 515 -5.18 -7.37 4.88
N THR A 516 -4.83 -7.38 3.60
CA THR A 516 -4.21 -8.49 2.88
C THR A 516 -2.99 -7.97 2.13
N GLU A 517 -2.17 -8.86 1.55
CA GLU A 517 -0.99 -8.45 0.78
C GLU A 517 -1.32 -7.41 -0.30
N GLY A 518 -2.40 -7.62 -1.06
CA GLY A 518 -2.87 -6.70 -2.10
C GLY A 518 -3.52 -5.40 -1.58
N SER A 519 -4.01 -5.33 -0.33
CA SER A 519 -4.60 -4.11 0.25
C SER A 519 -3.66 -3.34 1.18
N SER A 520 -2.51 -3.91 1.54
CA SER A 520 -1.51 -3.27 2.39
C SER A 520 -0.99 -1.95 1.79
N GLY A 521 -0.80 -0.96 2.66
CA GLY A 521 -0.15 0.30 2.35
C GLY A 521 1.31 0.16 1.94
N LEU A 522 1.98 -0.93 2.34
CA LEU A 522 3.34 -1.24 1.87
C LEU A 522 3.33 -1.63 0.40
N THR A 523 2.49 -2.59 0.00
CA THR A 523 2.29 -3.01 -1.40
C THR A 523 1.84 -1.84 -2.28
N PHE A 524 0.91 -1.03 -1.79
CA PHE A 524 0.48 0.19 -2.48
C PHE A 524 1.62 1.20 -2.65
N ALA A 525 2.56 1.30 -1.72
CA ALA A 525 3.74 2.15 -1.89
C ALA A 525 4.70 1.57 -2.94
N VAL A 526 4.98 0.26 -2.91
CA VAL A 526 5.83 -0.41 -3.92
C VAL A 526 5.26 -0.21 -5.33
N ASP A 527 3.96 -0.44 -5.54
CA ASP A 527 3.30 -0.25 -6.84
C ASP A 527 3.41 1.19 -7.38
N ARG A 528 3.33 2.19 -6.50
CA ARG A 528 3.26 3.61 -6.88
C ARG A 528 4.60 4.34 -6.92
N PHE A 529 5.65 3.74 -6.38
CA PHE A 529 7.00 4.30 -6.39
C PHE A 529 7.95 3.54 -7.35
N LYS A 530 7.62 2.32 -7.81
CA LYS A 530 8.45 1.59 -8.79
C LYS A 530 8.73 2.44 -10.04
N GLY A 531 10.01 2.54 -10.41
CA GLY A 531 10.49 3.37 -11.52
C GLY A 531 10.60 4.88 -11.25
N TRP A 532 10.24 5.39 -10.06
CA TRP A 532 10.58 6.77 -9.68
C TRP A 532 12.06 6.88 -9.31
N ALA A 533 12.76 7.85 -9.90
CA ALA A 533 14.22 7.98 -9.82
C ALA A 533 14.78 8.17 -8.40
N HIS A 534 13.95 8.61 -7.46
CA HIS A 534 14.33 8.81 -6.05
C HIS A 534 13.77 7.73 -5.11
N SER A 535 13.42 6.55 -5.64
CA SER A 535 13.06 5.40 -4.81
C SER A 535 13.60 4.07 -5.29
N GLY A 536 13.82 3.17 -4.34
CA GLY A 536 14.21 1.78 -4.59
C GLY A 536 13.37 0.79 -3.80
N HIS A 537 13.30 -0.44 -4.30
CA HIS A 537 12.63 -1.56 -3.66
C HIS A 537 13.53 -2.81 -3.70
N VAL A 538 13.48 -3.64 -2.67
CA VAL A 538 14.00 -5.02 -2.68
C VAL A 538 13.09 -5.90 -1.81
N THR A 539 12.64 -7.03 -2.39
CA THR A 539 12.18 -8.19 -1.62
C THR A 539 13.37 -9.05 -1.23
N LEU A 540 13.55 -9.26 0.08
CA LEU A 540 14.48 -10.25 0.63
C LEU A 540 13.75 -11.60 0.77
N ALA A 541 14.04 -12.55 -0.12
CA ALA A 541 13.40 -13.87 -0.12
C ALA A 541 14.07 -14.84 0.87
N ARG A 542 15.41 -14.78 1.01
CA ARG A 542 16.16 -15.71 1.88
C ARG A 542 16.55 -15.11 3.22
N GLY A 543 16.12 -15.77 4.29
CA GLY A 543 16.58 -15.53 5.65
C GLY A 543 18.01 -16.02 5.88
N GLU A 544 18.68 -15.42 6.87
CA GLU A 544 20.01 -15.81 7.34
C GLU A 544 19.90 -16.34 8.79
N ARG A 545 18.94 -17.24 9.04
CA ARG A 545 18.52 -17.64 10.39
C ARG A 545 19.30 -18.86 10.89
N SER A 546 18.84 -19.44 12.00
CA SER A 546 19.28 -20.75 12.45
C SER A 546 18.41 -21.84 11.80
N ARG A 547 19.00 -23.02 11.57
CA ARG A 547 18.33 -24.20 10.99
C ARG A 547 16.96 -24.55 11.58
N LEU A 548 16.71 -24.19 12.85
CA LEU A 548 15.40 -24.33 13.50
C LEU A 548 14.36 -23.32 12.98
N ALA A 549 14.76 -22.05 12.84
CA ALA A 549 13.88 -20.95 12.44
C ALA A 549 13.67 -20.87 10.93
N ASP A 550 14.53 -21.48 10.12
CA ASP A 550 14.27 -21.70 8.69
C ASP A 550 13.24 -22.83 8.52
N PHE A 551 13.49 -24.02 9.09
CA PHE A 551 12.55 -25.15 9.06
C PHE A 551 11.17 -24.80 9.63
N ALA A 552 11.11 -24.07 10.76
CA ALA A 552 9.85 -23.62 11.34
C ALA A 552 9.06 -22.63 10.46
N SER A 553 9.68 -21.98 9.48
CA SER A 553 8.99 -21.13 8.50
C SER A 553 8.71 -21.84 7.17
N GLU A 554 9.06 -23.13 7.05
CA GLU A 554 8.65 -24.01 5.94
C GLU A 554 7.49 -24.95 6.32
N VAL A 555 7.22 -25.15 7.62
CA VAL A 555 6.28 -26.18 8.12
C VAL A 555 5.14 -25.67 9.03
N LEU A 556 5.08 -24.36 9.31
CA LEU A 556 4.05 -23.70 10.13
C LEU A 556 3.40 -22.53 9.37
#